data_AF-A0A259HHV5-F1
#
_entry.id   AF-A0A259HHV5-F1
#
_cell.length_a   1.000
_cell.length_b   1.000
_cell.length_c   1.000
_cell.angle_alpha   90.00
_cell.angle_beta   90.00
_cell.angle_gamma   90.00
#
_symmetry.space_group_name_H-M   'P 1'
#
loop_
_entity.id
_entity.type
_entity.pdbx_description
1 polymer ?
#
loop_
_entity_poly.entity_id
_entity_poly.type
_entity_poly.pdbx_seq_one_letter_code
_entity_poly.pdbx_strand_id
1 'polypeptide(L)'
;MDIQSYISSGAIESYVLGLSDAAEIAEITALRLEYPQIEAAILAFEKSIENQALKSASQPVPEMKQVLMNRLKTEFAQIDPAMAVVNTVTPTSSPVIPINPPNTSGIFKYLSVAAMVLLVASAGLNFYFYQAFQNANNRYSALLIQKNSLEANMNGVQTKMLDMYQSMQMMGDPAMVKVMLPGTKGKEQNMATVYWDSKSKDVYLLANKLPQPQSNYQYQLWAMV
;
A
#
# COMPACT_ATOMS: atom_id res chain seq x y z
N MET A 1 -33.02 -13.51 -15.09
CA MET A 1 -33.13 -12.80 -13.79
C MET A 1 -31.79 -12.14 -13.52
N ASP A 2 -31.77 -10.88 -13.07
CA ASP A 2 -30.51 -10.24 -12.66
C ASP A 2 -30.25 -10.55 -11.19
N ILE A 3 -29.31 -11.47 -10.96
CA ILE A 3 -28.97 -11.99 -9.63
C ILE A 3 -28.41 -10.88 -8.74
N GLN A 4 -27.72 -9.88 -9.32
CA GLN A 4 -27.15 -8.76 -8.55
C GLN A 4 -28.26 -7.84 -8.04
N SER A 5 -29.28 -7.59 -8.86
CA SER A 5 -30.48 -6.87 -8.43
C SER A 5 -31.25 -7.62 -7.35
N TYR A 6 -31.27 -8.96 -7.40
CA TYR A 6 -31.92 -9.79 -6.38
C TYR A 6 -31.14 -9.78 -5.06
N ILE A 7 -29.81 -9.94 -5.10
CA ILE A 7 -28.94 -9.83 -3.92
C ILE A 7 -29.09 -8.46 -3.26
N SER A 8 -29.21 -7.39 -4.06
CA SER A 8 -29.36 -6.01 -3.57
C SER A 8 -30.78 -5.65 -3.12
N SER A 9 -31.74 -6.56 -3.23
CA SER A 9 -33.16 -6.28 -2.94
C SER A 9 -33.53 -6.36 -1.45
N GLY A 10 -32.63 -6.86 -0.59
CA GLY A 10 -32.91 -7.06 0.83
C GLY A 10 -33.51 -8.44 1.18
N ALA A 11 -33.73 -9.29 0.18
CA ALA A 11 -34.30 -10.64 0.38
C ALA A 11 -33.36 -11.56 1.17
N ILE A 12 -32.05 -11.44 0.94
CA ILE A 12 -31.03 -12.27 1.61
C ILE A 12 -30.91 -11.90 3.09
N GLU A 13 -30.95 -10.60 3.39
CA GLU A 13 -30.89 -10.07 4.73
C GLU A 13 -32.12 -10.48 5.55
N SER A 14 -33.31 -10.39 4.94
CA SER A 14 -34.56 -10.82 5.57
C SER A 14 -34.55 -12.33 5.85
N TYR A 15 -33.99 -13.12 4.94
CA TYR A 15 -33.85 -14.56 5.10
C TYR A 15 -32.89 -14.93 6.23
N VAL A 16 -31.69 -14.35 6.27
CA VAL A 16 -30.70 -14.64 7.33
C VAL A 16 -31.17 -14.17 8.70
N LEU A 17 -31.92 -13.06 8.78
CA LEU A 17 -32.51 -12.57 10.02
C LEU A 17 -33.74 -13.36 10.47
N GLY A 18 -34.21 -14.34 9.69
CA GLY A 18 -35.40 -15.13 9.98
C GLY A 18 -36.70 -14.34 9.88
N LEU A 19 -36.72 -13.26 9.09
CA LEU A 19 -37.88 -12.41 8.84
C LEU A 19 -38.65 -12.79 7.56
N SER A 20 -38.09 -13.68 6.74
CA SER A 20 -38.71 -14.14 5.50
C SER A 20 -39.88 -15.09 5.73
N ASP A 21 -40.84 -15.05 4.81
CA ASP A 21 -41.97 -15.97 4.80
C ASP A 21 -41.64 -17.33 4.17
N ALA A 22 -42.57 -18.29 4.26
CA ALA A 22 -42.36 -19.65 3.74
C ALA A 22 -42.22 -19.69 2.21
N ALA A 23 -42.77 -18.73 1.47
CA ALA A 23 -42.67 -18.67 0.02
C ALA A 23 -41.30 -18.14 -0.41
N GLU A 24 -40.82 -17.08 0.24
CA GLU A 24 -39.50 -16.48 0.04
C GLU A 24 -38.37 -17.46 0.40
N ILE A 25 -38.54 -18.23 1.49
CA ILE A 25 -37.58 -19.29 1.86
C ILE A 25 -37.50 -20.36 0.77
N ALA A 26 -38.64 -20.77 0.20
CA ALA A 26 -38.67 -21.76 -0.87
C ALA A 26 -38.01 -21.23 -2.16
N GLU A 27 -38.26 -19.95 -2.50
CA GLU A 27 -37.62 -19.27 -3.63
C GLU A 27 -36.11 -19.17 -3.46
N ILE A 28 -35.62 -18.69 -2.31
CA ILE A 28 -34.18 -18.60 -2.01
C ILE A 28 -33.54 -20.00 -2.05
N THR A 29 -34.20 -21.02 -1.49
CA THR A 29 -33.68 -22.39 -1.51
C THR A 29 -33.56 -22.95 -2.92
N ALA A 30 -34.54 -22.67 -3.80
CA ALA A 30 -34.47 -23.04 -5.21
C ALA A 30 -33.34 -22.27 -5.94
N LEU A 31 -33.25 -20.95 -5.72
CA LEU A 31 -32.24 -20.10 -6.34
C LEU A 31 -30.81 -20.42 -5.88
N ARG A 32 -30.62 -20.93 -4.64
CA ARG A 32 -29.33 -21.43 -4.14
C ARG A 32 -28.78 -22.61 -4.94
N LEU A 33 -29.65 -23.46 -5.50
CA LEU A 33 -29.24 -24.59 -6.34
C LEU A 33 -28.80 -24.14 -7.74
N GLU A 34 -29.37 -23.04 -8.24
CA GLU A 34 -29.12 -22.54 -9.59
C GLU A 34 -27.96 -21.54 -9.63
N TYR A 35 -27.79 -20.73 -8.59
CA TYR A 35 -26.81 -19.63 -8.54
C TYR A 35 -25.94 -19.66 -7.28
N PRO A 36 -24.67 -20.09 -7.37
CA PRO A 36 -23.76 -20.13 -6.21
C PRO A 36 -23.43 -18.73 -5.65
N GLN A 37 -23.73 -17.66 -6.39
CA GLN A 37 -23.55 -16.28 -5.93
C GLN A 37 -24.50 -15.93 -4.77
N ILE A 38 -25.67 -16.57 -4.70
CA ILE A 38 -26.65 -16.36 -3.63
C ILE A 38 -26.16 -16.99 -2.32
N GLU A 39 -25.56 -18.19 -2.41
CA GLU A 39 -24.88 -18.83 -1.28
C GLU A 39 -23.76 -17.94 -0.72
N ALA A 40 -22.93 -17.41 -1.62
CA ALA A 40 -21.83 -16.52 -1.22
C ALA A 40 -22.33 -15.25 -0.53
N ALA A 41 -23.43 -14.67 -0.99
CA ALA A 41 -24.05 -13.50 -0.39
C ALA A 41 -24.65 -13.78 1.00
N ILE A 42 -25.33 -14.93 1.17
CA ILE A 42 -25.84 -15.40 2.46
C ILE A 42 -24.68 -15.52 3.48
N LEU A 43 -23.62 -16.26 3.12
CA LEU A 43 -22.46 -16.46 3.99
C LEU A 43 -21.75 -15.15 4.34
N ALA A 44 -21.65 -14.22 3.38
CA ALA A 44 -21.04 -12.91 3.62
C ALA A 44 -21.83 -12.10 4.66
N PHE A 45 -23.16 -12.13 4.59
CA PHE A 45 -24.02 -11.43 5.53
C PHE A 45 -24.04 -12.10 6.92
N GLU A 46 -24.11 -13.43 7.00
CA GLU A 46 -23.97 -14.20 8.25
C GLU A 46 -22.66 -13.84 8.98
N LYS A 47 -21.56 -13.81 8.24
CA LYS A 47 -20.24 -13.43 8.79
C LYS A 47 -20.18 -11.98 9.25
N SER A 48 -20.93 -11.08 8.61
CA SER A 48 -21.03 -9.69 9.04
C SER A 48 -21.74 -9.58 10.40
N ILE A 49 -22.86 -10.29 10.56
CA ILE A 49 -23.60 -10.37 11.83
C ILE A 49 -22.74 -11.00 12.93
N GLU A 50 -22.06 -12.11 12.64
CA GLU A 50 -21.17 -12.77 13.59
C GLU A 50 -20.08 -11.82 14.09
N ASN A 51 -19.40 -11.12 13.19
CA ASN A 51 -18.36 -10.16 13.56
C ASN A 51 -18.91 -9.01 14.41
N GLN A 52 -20.11 -8.53 14.12
CA GLN A 52 -20.76 -7.47 14.88
C GLN A 52 -21.15 -7.95 16.28
N ALA A 53 -21.69 -9.17 16.40
CA ALA A 53 -22.06 -9.80 17.65
C ALA A 53 -20.83 -10.04 18.55
N LEU A 54 -19.72 -10.53 17.97
CA LEU A 54 -18.46 -10.75 18.69
C LEU A 54 -17.85 -9.44 19.21
N LYS A 55 -17.92 -8.35 18.44
CA LYS A 55 -17.45 -7.02 18.88
C LYS A 55 -18.27 -6.47 20.04
N SER A 56 -19.54 -6.83 20.14
CA SER A 56 -20.47 -6.34 21.15
C SER A 56 -20.73 -7.36 22.27
N ALA A 57 -19.86 -8.37 22.40
CA ALA A 57 -20.07 -9.47 23.31
C ALA A 57 -20.02 -9.04 24.78
N SER A 58 -21.12 -9.25 25.51
CA SER A 58 -21.18 -9.10 26.97
C SER A 58 -20.80 -10.40 27.67
N GLN A 59 -20.12 -10.31 28.80
CA GLN A 59 -19.76 -11.50 29.58
C GLN A 59 -21.03 -12.20 30.14
N PRO A 60 -21.26 -13.48 29.84
CA PRO A 60 -22.39 -14.22 30.41
C PRO A 60 -22.18 -14.47 31.90
N VAL A 61 -23.27 -14.73 32.63
CA VAL A 61 -23.25 -15.07 34.06
C VAL A 61 -22.32 -16.27 34.31
N PRO A 62 -21.37 -16.22 35.27
CA PRO A 62 -20.34 -17.26 35.46
C PRO A 62 -20.91 -18.67 35.65
N GLU A 63 -22.07 -18.80 36.29
CA GLU A 63 -22.74 -20.07 36.58
C GLU A 63 -23.40 -20.70 35.35
N MET A 64 -23.69 -19.92 34.30
CA MET A 64 -24.40 -20.39 33.11
C MET A 64 -23.67 -21.54 32.42
N LYS A 65 -22.32 -21.51 32.39
CA LYS A 65 -21.51 -22.58 31.82
C LYS A 65 -21.72 -23.91 32.55
N GLN A 66 -21.82 -23.88 33.88
CA GLN A 66 -22.02 -25.09 34.68
C GLN A 66 -23.44 -25.63 34.52
N VAL A 67 -24.45 -24.75 34.50
CA VAL A 67 -25.86 -25.11 34.26
C VAL A 67 -26.01 -25.79 32.89
N LEU A 68 -25.45 -25.19 31.83
CA LEU A 68 -25.47 -25.77 30.48
C LEU A 68 -24.76 -27.12 30.43
N MET A 69 -23.55 -27.22 31.00
CA MET A 69 -22.78 -28.46 30.98
C MET A 69 -23.49 -29.59 31.74
N ASN A 70 -24.18 -29.27 32.83
CA ASN A 70 -24.98 -30.25 33.57
C ASN A 70 -26.24 -30.66 32.80
N ARG A 71 -26.96 -29.71 32.17
CA ARG A 71 -28.11 -30.01 31.32
C ARG A 71 -27.71 -30.90 30.13
N LEU A 72 -26.63 -30.57 29.43
CA LEU A 72 -26.13 -31.37 28.31
C LEU A 72 -25.77 -32.78 28.76
N LYS A 73 -25.09 -32.94 29.91
CA LYS A 73 -24.82 -34.27 30.48
C LYS A 73 -26.10 -35.06 30.73
N THR A 74 -27.16 -34.42 31.23
CA THR A 74 -28.45 -35.08 31.48
C THR A 74 -29.18 -35.43 30.17
N GLU A 75 -29.23 -34.52 29.20
CA GLU A 75 -29.88 -34.76 27.90
C GLU A 75 -29.16 -35.84 27.09
N PHE A 76 -27.82 -35.82 27.04
CA PHE A 76 -27.03 -36.86 26.37
C PHE A 76 -26.97 -38.18 27.16
N ALA A 77 -27.22 -38.17 28.47
CA ALA A 77 -27.36 -39.40 29.27
C ALA A 77 -28.77 -40.00 29.21
N GLN A 78 -29.78 -39.22 28.83
CA GLN A 78 -31.17 -39.66 28.61
C GLN A 78 -31.43 -40.13 27.17
N ILE A 79 -30.40 -40.22 26.34
CA ILE A 79 -30.50 -41.01 25.11
C ILE A 79 -30.60 -42.47 25.55
N ASP A 80 -31.83 -42.96 25.67
CA ASP A 80 -32.12 -44.37 25.84
C ASP A 80 -31.31 -45.18 24.81
N PRO A 81 -30.65 -46.29 25.21
CA PRO A 81 -30.01 -47.21 24.28
C PRO A 81 -30.97 -47.80 23.22
N ALA A 82 -32.27 -47.54 23.32
CA ALA A 82 -33.31 -48.01 22.42
C ALA A 82 -33.46 -47.22 21.11
N MET A 83 -32.74 -46.09 20.94
CA MET A 83 -32.62 -45.40 19.63
C MET A 83 -31.21 -45.43 19.05
N ALA A 84 -30.26 -46.14 19.69
CA ALA A 84 -29.21 -46.75 18.92
C ALA A 84 -29.87 -47.90 18.14
N VAL A 85 -29.91 -47.82 16.81
CA VAL A 85 -30.32 -48.94 15.96
C VAL A 85 -29.44 -50.13 16.32
N VAL A 86 -29.97 -50.99 17.16
CA VAL A 86 -29.45 -52.31 17.45
C VAL A 86 -29.70 -53.12 16.18
N ASN A 87 -28.72 -53.13 15.28
CA ASN A 87 -28.49 -54.32 14.47
C ASN A 87 -28.00 -55.39 15.45
N THR A 88 -28.94 -56.15 16.02
CA THR A 88 -28.66 -57.39 16.73
C THR A 88 -28.01 -58.35 15.74
N VAL A 89 -26.69 -58.46 15.79
CA VAL A 89 -26.00 -59.65 15.32
C VAL A 89 -25.56 -60.44 16.56
N THR A 90 -26.10 -61.65 16.64
CA THR A 90 -25.68 -62.76 17.50
C THR A 90 -24.16 -62.86 17.65
N PRO A 91 -23.62 -63.38 18.78
CA PRO A 91 -22.20 -63.57 18.96
C PRO A 91 -21.75 -64.81 18.18
N THR A 92 -21.81 -64.76 16.85
CA THR A 92 -21.01 -65.65 16.02
C THR A 92 -19.60 -65.09 16.06
N SER A 93 -18.62 -65.90 16.48
CA SER A 93 -17.22 -65.51 16.53
C SER A 93 -16.77 -65.01 15.15
N SER A 94 -16.82 -63.69 14.98
CA SER A 94 -16.25 -63.04 13.82
C SER A 94 -14.74 -63.16 14.00
N PRO A 95 -13.98 -63.59 12.98
CA PRO A 95 -12.54 -63.61 13.08
C PRO A 95 -12.11 -62.18 13.42
N VAL A 96 -11.46 -62.01 14.57
CA VAL A 96 -10.86 -60.74 14.96
C VAL A 96 -9.79 -60.46 13.92
N ILE A 97 -10.12 -59.62 12.94
CA ILE A 97 -9.14 -59.10 11.99
C ILE A 97 -8.39 -58.03 12.77
N PRO A 98 -7.10 -58.22 13.11
CA PRO A 98 -6.33 -57.15 13.73
C PRO A 98 -6.33 -55.98 12.76
N ILE A 99 -6.78 -54.81 13.23
CA ILE A 99 -6.53 -53.54 12.54
C ILE A 99 -5.02 -53.31 12.69
N ASN A 100 -4.24 -53.90 11.78
CA ASN A 100 -2.86 -53.50 11.62
C ASN A 100 -2.90 -52.03 11.16
N PRO A 101 -2.24 -51.09 11.87
CA PRO A 101 -2.10 -49.75 11.35
C PRO A 101 -1.49 -49.87 9.96
N PRO A 102 -1.99 -49.12 8.96
CA PRO A 102 -1.41 -49.16 7.62
C PRO A 102 0.08 -48.94 7.79
N ASN A 103 0.87 -49.93 7.35
CA ASN A 103 2.32 -49.85 7.34
C ASN A 103 2.66 -48.79 6.30
N THR A 104 2.51 -47.53 6.72
CA THR A 104 2.77 -46.35 5.92
C THR A 104 4.28 -46.36 5.82
N SER A 105 4.74 -46.98 4.73
CA SER A 105 6.13 -47.30 4.46
C SER A 105 6.98 -46.08 4.77
N GLY A 106 8.12 -46.29 5.45
CA GLY A 106 9.00 -45.21 5.91
C GLY A 106 9.34 -44.19 4.81
N ILE A 107 9.24 -44.62 3.55
CA ILE A 107 9.33 -43.80 2.34
C ILE A 107 8.42 -42.55 2.38
N PHE A 108 7.16 -42.65 2.82
CA PHE A 108 6.27 -41.47 2.90
C PHE A 108 6.71 -40.46 3.97
N LYS A 109 7.35 -40.94 5.05
CA LYS A 109 7.94 -40.06 6.08
C LYS A 109 9.15 -39.31 5.50
N TYR A 110 10.04 -40.01 4.81
CA TYR A 110 11.18 -39.39 4.13
C TYR A 110 10.74 -38.44 3.00
N LEU A 111 9.71 -38.81 2.25
CA LEU A 111 9.14 -37.98 1.18
C LEU A 111 8.53 -36.70 1.74
N SER A 112 7.81 -36.78 2.85
CA SER A 112 7.22 -35.61 3.52
C SER A 112 8.30 -34.66 4.04
N VAL A 113 9.37 -35.20 4.63
CA VAL A 113 10.53 -34.40 5.09
C VAL A 113 11.26 -33.76 3.90
N ALA A 114 11.51 -34.52 2.83
CA ALA A 114 12.15 -34.01 1.62
C ALA A 114 11.33 -32.90 0.95
N ALA A 115 10.00 -33.07 0.87
CA ALA A 115 9.09 -32.06 0.34
C ALA A 115 9.09 -30.79 1.19
N MET A 116 9.14 -30.92 2.53
CA MET A 116 9.21 -29.76 3.42
C MET A 116 10.53 -29.00 3.31
N VAL A 117 11.65 -29.73 3.20
CA VAL A 117 12.97 -29.10 2.96
C VAL A 117 12.99 -28.38 1.61
N LEU A 118 12.46 -29.01 0.55
CA LEU A 118 12.32 -28.37 -0.76
C LEU A 118 11.42 -27.14 -0.73
N LEU A 119 10.31 -27.19 0.00
CA LEU A 119 9.41 -26.06 0.14
C LEU A 119 10.09 -24.89 0.84
N VAL A 120 10.82 -25.15 1.93
CA VAL A 120 11.58 -24.10 2.64
C VAL A 120 12.69 -23.53 1.76
N ALA A 121 13.44 -24.38 1.05
CA ALA A 121 14.46 -23.93 0.12
C ALA A 121 13.87 -23.09 -1.03
N SER A 122 12.74 -23.52 -1.60
CA SER A 122 12.04 -22.81 -2.66
C SER A 122 11.50 -21.47 -2.18
N ALA A 123 10.88 -21.41 -1.00
CA ALA A 123 10.41 -20.17 -0.40
C ALA A 123 11.57 -19.21 -0.11
N GLY A 124 12.69 -19.72 0.42
CA GLY A 124 13.89 -18.93 0.67
C GLY A 124 14.49 -18.34 -0.61
N LEU A 125 14.60 -19.15 -1.67
CA LEU A 125 15.04 -18.69 -2.99
C LEU A 125 14.08 -17.66 -3.58
N ASN A 126 12.77 -17.90 -3.50
CA ASN A 126 11.76 -16.98 -4.00
C ASN A 126 11.85 -15.62 -3.29
N PHE A 127 12.00 -15.63 -1.97
CA PHE A 127 12.18 -14.42 -1.18
C PHE A 127 13.48 -13.68 -1.55
N TYR A 128 14.59 -14.41 -1.71
CA TYR A 128 15.87 -13.83 -2.15
C TYR A 128 15.75 -13.20 -3.55
N PHE A 129 15.16 -13.92 -4.51
CA PHE A 129 14.94 -13.40 -5.87
C PHE A 129 14.00 -12.20 -5.87
N TYR A 130 12.95 -12.21 -5.06
CA TYR A 130 12.02 -11.09 -4.94
C TYR A 130 12.73 -9.85 -4.38
N GLN A 131 13.54 -9.99 -3.34
CA GLN A 131 14.35 -8.88 -2.83
C GLN A 131 15.36 -8.39 -3.85
N ALA A 132 16.07 -9.29 -4.54
CA ALA A 132 17.03 -8.92 -5.58
C ALA A 132 16.34 -8.16 -6.72
N PHE A 133 15.17 -8.62 -7.15
CA PHE A 133 14.36 -7.97 -8.18
C PHE A 133 13.89 -6.58 -7.73
N GLN A 134 13.34 -6.45 -6.53
CA GLN A 134 12.90 -5.16 -6.01
C GLN A 134 14.06 -4.17 -5.86
N ASN A 135 15.22 -4.64 -5.39
CA ASN A 135 16.43 -3.83 -5.29
C ASN A 135 16.94 -3.37 -6.67
N ALA A 136 16.91 -4.25 -7.66
CA ALA A 136 17.27 -3.89 -9.04
C ALA A 136 16.31 -2.83 -9.61
N ASN A 137 15.01 -3.00 -9.40
CA ASN A 137 13.99 -2.04 -9.87
C ASN A 137 14.14 -0.67 -9.19
N ASN A 138 14.39 -0.65 -7.88
CA ASN A 138 14.63 0.58 -7.13
C ASN A 138 15.88 1.31 -7.62
N ARG A 139 16.99 0.59 -7.86
CA ARG A 139 18.22 1.15 -8.43
C ARG A 139 18.00 1.70 -9.83
N TYR A 140 17.23 0.99 -10.65
CA TYR A 140 16.89 1.43 -12.00
C TYR A 140 16.07 2.73 -11.99
N SER A 141 15.04 2.81 -11.15
CA SER A 141 14.25 4.04 -10.98
C SER A 141 15.09 5.20 -10.45
N ALA A 142 15.97 4.94 -9.47
CA ALA A 142 16.88 5.97 -8.95
C ALA A 142 17.85 6.48 -10.03
N LEU A 143 18.34 5.59 -10.89
CA LEU A 143 19.21 5.94 -12.00
C LEU A 143 18.49 6.79 -13.05
N LEU A 144 17.22 6.49 -13.35
CA LEU A 144 16.39 7.32 -14.24
C LEU A 144 16.17 8.72 -13.68
N ILE A 145 15.86 8.84 -12.38
CA ILE A 145 15.73 10.13 -11.71
C ILE A 145 17.05 10.90 -11.77
N GLN A 146 18.17 10.24 -11.46
CA GLN A 146 19.49 10.86 -11.52
C GLN A 146 19.83 11.34 -12.92
N LYS A 147 19.55 10.54 -13.95
CA LYS A 147 19.72 10.92 -15.37
C LYS A 147 18.91 12.16 -15.73
N ASN A 148 17.60 12.17 -15.44
CA ASN A 148 16.74 13.33 -15.70
C ASN A 148 17.25 14.59 -14.97
N SER A 149 17.68 14.44 -13.71
CA SER A 149 18.24 15.57 -12.94
C SER A 149 19.56 16.07 -13.54
N LEU A 150 20.39 15.18 -14.10
CA LEU A 150 21.65 15.53 -14.72
C LEU A 150 21.42 16.26 -16.05
N GLU A 151 20.45 15.81 -16.85
CA GLU A 151 20.05 16.49 -18.08
C GLU A 151 19.45 17.88 -17.81
N ALA A 152 18.60 18.01 -16.78
CA ALA A 152 18.10 19.30 -16.35
C ALA A 152 19.23 20.24 -15.89
N ASN A 153 20.20 19.73 -15.15
CA ASN A 153 21.39 20.48 -14.76
C ASN A 153 22.25 20.87 -15.96
N MET A 154 22.42 19.99 -16.95
CA MET A 154 23.15 20.30 -18.19
C MET A 154 22.50 21.45 -18.95
N ASN A 155 21.18 21.46 -19.10
CA ASN A 155 20.46 22.58 -19.73
C ASN A 155 20.67 23.90 -18.95
N GLY A 156 20.61 23.84 -17.62
CA GLY A 156 20.89 25.01 -16.76
C GLY A 156 22.33 25.51 -16.88
N VAL A 157 23.31 24.60 -16.95
CA VAL A 157 24.72 24.94 -17.16
C VAL A 157 24.95 25.52 -18.55
N GLN A 158 24.33 24.96 -19.59
CA GLN A 158 24.42 25.47 -20.96
C GLN A 158 23.85 26.89 -21.06
N THR A 159 22.70 27.14 -20.42
CA THR A 159 22.09 28.47 -20.35
C THR A 159 23.04 29.47 -19.66
N LYS A 160 23.58 29.10 -18.49
CA LYS A 160 24.57 29.93 -17.78
C LYS A 160 25.84 30.17 -18.60
N MET A 161 26.31 29.18 -19.35
CA MET A 161 27.45 29.33 -20.25
C MET A 161 27.13 30.32 -21.38
N LEU A 162 25.93 30.26 -21.95
CA LEU A 162 25.48 31.19 -22.99
C LEU A 162 25.39 32.62 -22.44
N ASP A 163 24.78 32.80 -21.26
CA ASP A 163 24.70 34.09 -20.57
C ASP A 163 26.09 34.65 -20.27
N MET A 164 27.02 33.80 -19.83
CA MET A 164 28.40 34.21 -19.54
C MET A 164 29.14 34.61 -20.83
N TYR A 165 28.95 33.86 -21.91
CA TYR A 165 29.53 34.20 -23.22
C TYR A 165 28.97 35.52 -23.76
N GLN A 166 27.67 35.74 -23.65
CA GLN A 166 27.02 36.99 -24.03
C GLN A 166 27.51 38.17 -23.16
N SER A 167 27.66 37.95 -21.86
CA SER A 167 28.24 38.94 -20.93
C SER A 167 29.69 39.28 -21.30
N MET A 168 30.50 38.29 -21.69
CA MET A 168 31.86 38.52 -22.17
C MET A 168 31.89 39.28 -23.50
N GLN A 169 30.98 38.98 -24.44
CA GLN A 169 30.85 39.73 -25.68
C GLN A 169 30.46 41.18 -25.43
N MET A 170 29.50 41.44 -24.53
CA MET A 170 29.11 42.80 -24.16
C MET A 170 30.28 43.59 -23.55
N MET A 171 31.10 42.97 -22.69
CA MET A 171 32.30 43.62 -22.15
C MET A 171 33.40 43.85 -23.18
N GLY A 172 33.42 43.05 -24.25
CA GLY A 172 34.39 43.16 -25.35
C GLY A 172 33.95 44.06 -26.51
N ASP A 173 32.68 44.48 -26.56
CA ASP A 173 32.18 45.37 -27.62
C ASP A 173 32.82 46.76 -27.48
N PRO A 174 33.46 47.29 -28.53
CA PRO A 174 34.00 48.66 -28.53
C PRO A 174 32.96 49.75 -28.22
N ALA A 175 31.66 49.46 -28.40
CA ALA A 175 30.56 50.37 -28.08
C ALA A 175 30.23 50.44 -26.58
N MET A 176 30.79 49.55 -25.76
CA MET A 176 30.58 49.49 -24.32
C MET A 176 31.52 50.46 -23.60
N VAL A 177 30.93 51.49 -22.99
CA VAL A 177 31.65 52.51 -22.22
C VAL A 177 31.66 52.12 -20.75
N LYS A 178 32.86 51.95 -20.19
CA LYS A 178 33.05 51.67 -18.76
C LYS A 178 33.25 52.98 -18.00
N VAL A 179 32.32 53.31 -17.11
CA VAL A 179 32.39 54.47 -16.21
C VAL A 179 32.61 53.98 -14.78
N MET A 180 33.79 54.26 -14.22
CA MET A 180 34.11 53.93 -12.84
C MET A 180 33.61 55.02 -11.90
N LEU A 181 32.83 54.64 -10.89
CA LEU A 181 32.34 55.51 -9.82
C LEU A 181 33.18 55.26 -8.56
N PRO A 182 34.22 56.07 -8.30
CA PRO A 182 35.04 55.93 -7.11
C PRO A 182 34.24 56.28 -5.85
N GLY A 183 34.61 55.66 -4.73
CA GLY A 183 34.01 55.94 -3.44
C GLY A 183 34.30 57.36 -2.95
N THR A 184 33.41 57.91 -2.13
CA THR A 184 33.59 59.22 -1.50
C THR A 184 34.66 59.18 -0.40
N LYS A 185 35.25 60.33 -0.06
CA LYS A 185 36.26 60.47 1.01
C LYS A 185 35.81 59.76 2.31
N GLY A 186 36.63 58.83 2.81
CA GLY A 186 36.31 57.99 3.98
C GLY A 186 35.59 56.66 3.68
N LYS A 187 35.14 56.44 2.44
CA LYS A 187 34.56 55.18 1.93
C LYS A 187 35.17 54.78 0.59
N GLU A 188 36.47 54.94 0.46
CA GLU A 188 37.23 54.74 -0.79
C GLU A 188 37.17 53.29 -1.31
N GLN A 189 36.84 52.33 -0.44
CA GLN A 189 36.64 50.92 -0.83
C GLN A 189 35.30 50.65 -1.52
N ASN A 190 34.32 51.56 -1.40
CA ASN A 190 32.99 51.41 -1.99
C ASN A 190 33.03 51.85 -3.44
N MET A 191 33.31 50.90 -4.33
CA MET A 191 33.40 51.15 -5.78
C MET A 191 32.20 50.54 -6.50
N ALA A 192 31.71 51.26 -7.49
CA ALA A 192 30.75 50.75 -8.47
C ALA A 192 31.24 51.07 -9.87
N THR A 193 30.93 50.20 -10.83
CA THR A 193 31.22 50.42 -12.24
C THR A 193 29.91 50.40 -13.00
N VAL A 194 29.67 51.44 -13.79
CA VAL A 194 28.55 51.48 -14.74
C VAL A 194 29.10 51.12 -16.11
N TYR A 195 28.46 50.18 -16.78
CA TYR A 195 28.70 49.83 -18.16
C TYR A 195 27.52 50.35 -18.98
N TRP A 196 27.81 51.22 -19.94
CA TRP A 196 26.81 51.81 -20.82
C TRP A 196 27.12 51.44 -22.27
N ASP A 197 26.18 50.78 -22.93
CA ASP A 197 26.27 50.49 -24.36
C ASP A 197 25.77 51.70 -25.16
N SER A 198 26.66 52.31 -25.95
CA SER A 198 26.36 53.48 -26.78
C SER A 198 25.44 53.20 -27.97
N LYS A 199 25.31 51.93 -28.42
CA LYS A 199 24.44 51.52 -29.52
C LYS A 199 23.04 51.17 -29.03
N SER A 200 22.93 50.25 -28.07
CA SER A 200 21.63 49.79 -27.53
C SER A 200 21.03 50.75 -26.51
N LYS A 201 21.87 51.61 -25.90
CA LYS A 201 21.54 52.48 -24.76
C LYS A 201 21.21 51.72 -23.48
N ASP A 202 21.55 50.43 -23.41
CA ASP A 202 21.41 49.64 -22.20
C ASP A 202 22.47 50.03 -21.15
N VAL A 203 22.05 50.04 -19.88
CA VAL A 203 22.89 50.42 -18.74
C VAL A 203 22.95 49.26 -17.75
N TYR A 204 24.16 48.81 -17.46
CA TYR A 204 24.44 47.74 -16.51
C TYR A 204 25.26 48.28 -15.33
N LEU A 205 24.83 47.98 -14.11
CA LEU A 205 25.52 48.39 -12.89
C LEU A 205 26.22 47.18 -12.26
N LEU A 206 27.54 47.28 -12.11
CA LEU A 206 28.34 46.33 -11.36
C LEU A 206 28.71 46.94 -9.99
N ALA A 207 28.10 46.40 -8.94
CA ALA A 207 28.40 46.76 -7.56
C ALA A 207 29.67 46.02 -7.10
N ASN A 208 30.86 46.56 -7.41
CA ASN A 208 32.13 45.86 -7.17
C ASN A 208 32.39 45.54 -5.69
N LYS A 209 32.25 46.53 -4.81
CA LYS A 209 32.50 46.41 -3.35
C LYS A 209 31.50 47.24 -2.54
N LEU A 210 30.25 47.32 -2.98
CA LEU A 210 29.21 47.98 -2.20
C LEU A 210 28.74 47.04 -1.08
N PRO A 211 28.77 47.48 0.20
CA PRO A 211 28.22 46.67 1.29
C PRO A 211 26.72 46.49 1.09
N GLN A 212 26.21 45.32 1.45
CA GLN A 212 24.78 45.04 1.38
C GLN A 212 24.03 46.07 2.24
N PRO A 213 23.01 46.76 1.69
CA PRO A 213 22.30 47.76 2.45
C PRO A 213 21.51 47.10 3.59
N GLN A 214 21.38 47.79 4.73
CA GLN A 214 20.52 47.34 5.83
C GLN A 214 19.06 47.25 5.34
N SER A 215 18.22 46.46 6.02
CA SER A 215 16.88 46.05 5.56
C SER A 215 15.94 47.18 5.08
N ASN A 216 16.19 48.44 5.45
CA ASN A 216 15.37 49.60 5.10
C ASN A 216 16.09 50.64 4.22
N TYR A 217 17.24 50.30 3.63
CA TYR A 217 18.02 51.20 2.77
C TYR A 217 18.19 50.60 1.36
N GLN A 218 18.24 51.48 0.36
CA GLN A 218 18.49 51.10 -1.04
C GLN A 218 19.52 52.05 -1.65
N TYR A 219 20.36 51.54 -2.55
CA TYR A 219 21.25 52.37 -3.37
C TYR A 219 20.47 52.95 -4.54
N GLN A 220 20.70 54.24 -4.84
CA GLN A 220 20.13 54.92 -5.99
C GLN A 220 21.25 55.45 -6.87
N LEU A 221 21.08 55.31 -8.19
CA LEU A 221 22.00 55.86 -9.20
C LEU A 221 21.40 57.16 -9.74
N TRP A 222 22.19 58.23 -9.72
CA TRP A 222 21.81 59.53 -10.24
C TRP A 222 22.77 59.92 -11.36
N ALA A 223 22.24 60.35 -12.50
CA ALA A 223 23.00 60.95 -13.58
C ALA A 223 22.66 62.44 -13.64
N MET A 224 23.68 63.30 -13.58
CA MET A 224 23.52 64.73 -13.86
C MET A 224 23.83 64.95 -15.34
N VAL A 225 22.86 65.55 -16.05
CA VAL A 225 22.96 65.88 -17.48
C VAL A 225 23.28 67.35 -17.63
#